data_AF-A0A202DK16-F1
#
_entry.id   AF-A0A202DK16-F1
#
_cell.length_a   1.000
_cell.length_b   1.000
_cell.length_c   1.000
_cell.angle_alpha   90.00
_cell.angle_beta   90.00
_cell.angle_gamma   90.00
#
_symmetry.space_group_name_H-M   'P 1'
#
loop_
_entity.id
_entity.type
_entity.pdbx_description
1 polymer ?
#
loop_
_entity_poly.entity_id
_entity_poly.type
_entity_poly.pdbx_seq_one_letter_code
_entity_poly.pdbx_strand_id
1 'polypeptide(L)' 'MMETAVLTKEIKKILSPARYRHSLSVSQFAARLAKRHGWDPRAAFQAGLVHDCAKEWPRAKLIRYVQK' A
#
# COMPACT_ATOMS: atom_id res chain seq x y z
N MET A 1 8.13 -7.62 -12.00
CA MET A 1 7.74 -6.96 -10.73
C MET A 1 7.80 -5.46 -10.94
N MET A 2 6.74 -4.71 -10.59
CA MET A 2 6.74 -3.24 -10.67
C MET A 2 7.85 -2.64 -9.79
N GLU A 3 8.43 -1.54 -10.25
CA GLU A 3 9.39 -0.78 -9.49
C GLU A 3 8.70 -0.03 -8.34
N THR A 4 9.32 -0.02 -7.14
CA THR A 4 8.77 0.63 -5.94
C THR A 4 8.53 2.13 -6.16
N ALA A 5 9.35 2.76 -7.00
CA ALA A 5 9.20 4.16 -7.37
C ALA A 5 7.88 4.43 -8.12
N VAL A 6 7.52 3.55 -9.07
CA VAL A 6 6.25 3.64 -9.81
C VAL A 6 5.08 3.44 -8.86
N LEU A 7 5.14 2.42 -8.00
CA LEU A 7 4.08 2.11 -7.04
C LEU A 7 3.81 3.27 -6.07
N THR A 8 4.88 3.91 -5.58
CA THR A 8 4.78 5.07 -4.68
C THR A 8 4.10 6.26 -5.36
N LYS A 9 4.40 6.50 -6.65
CA LYS A 9 3.74 7.56 -7.43
C LYS A 9 2.25 7.29 -7.60
N GLU A 10 1.86 6.06 -7.90
CA GLU A 10 0.45 5.70 -8.10
C GLU A 10 -0.35 5.78 -6.80
N ILE A 11 0.18 5.26 -5.69
CA ILE A 11 -0.49 5.32 -4.38
C ILE A 11 -0.68 6.77 -3.91
N LYS A 12 0.29 7.66 -4.19
CA LYS A 12 0.16 9.10 -3.87
C LYS A 12 -0.96 9.81 -4.64
N LYS A 13 -1.30 9.35 -5.84
CA LYS A 13 -2.37 9.96 -6.67
C LYS A 13 -3.77 9.58 -6.20
N ILE A 14 -3.93 8.38 -5.62
CA ILE A 14 -5.25 7.82 -5.32
C ILE A 14 -5.68 7.96 -3.86
N LEU A 15 -4.75 8.27 -2.95
CA LEU A 15 -5.01 8.43 -1.52
C LEU A 15 -4.91 9.90 -1.10
N SER A 16 -5.70 10.28 -0.10
CA SER A 16 -5.54 11.55 0.60
C SER A 16 -4.11 11.69 1.18
N PRO A 17 -3.59 12.92 1.37
CA PRO A 17 -2.26 13.12 1.92
C PRO A 17 -2.04 12.44 3.28
N ALA A 18 -3.07 12.37 4.13
CA ALA A 18 -3.01 11.71 5.42
C ALA A 18 -2.87 10.18 5.27
N ARG A 19 -3.69 9.57 4.41
CA ARG A 19 -3.68 8.13 4.15
C ARG A 19 -2.43 7.67 3.40
N TYR A 20 -1.91 8.49 2.50
CA TYR A 20 -0.61 8.26 1.87
C TYR A 20 0.53 8.20 2.89
N ARG A 21 0.60 9.17 3.82
CA ARG A 21 1.60 9.17 4.90
C ARG A 21 1.46 7.93 5.78
N HIS A 22 0.23 7.57 6.14
CA HIS A 22 -0.06 6.34 6.88
C HIS A 22 0.49 5.10 6.17
N SER A 23 0.17 4.94 4.88
CA SER A 23 0.62 3.80 4.07
C SER A 23 2.15 3.73 3.94
N LEU A 24 2.81 4.90 3.82
CA LEU A 24 4.27 4.99 3.78
C LEU A 24 4.92 4.62 5.13
N SER A 25 4.34 5.03 6.26
CA SER A 25 4.83 4.62 7.58
C SER A 25 4.64 3.13 7.82
N VAL A 26 3.50 2.57 7.40
CA VAL A 26 3.22 1.12 7.46
C VAL A 26 4.21 0.34 6.59
N SER A 27 4.48 0.78 5.36
CA SER A 27 5.43 0.10 4.47
C SER A 27 6.85 0.07 5.04
N GLN A 28 7.31 1.18 5.61
CA GLN A 28 8.61 1.26 6.27
C GLN A 28 8.68 0.32 7.49
N PHE A 29 7.61 0.26 8.29
CA PHE A 29 7.56 -0.62 9.44
C PHE A 29 7.53 -2.10 9.04
N ALA A 30 6.73 -2.45 8.03
CA ALA A 30 6.66 -3.80 7.46
C ALA A 30 8.02 -4.27 6.93
N ALA A 31 8.76 -3.40 6.22
CA ALA A 31 10.10 -3.70 5.76
C ALA A 31 11.08 -3.95 6.92
N ARG A 32 11.00 -3.16 8.00
CA ARG A 32 11.82 -3.38 9.21
C ARG A 32 11.51 -4.71 9.89
N LEU A 33 10.23 -5.08 9.99
CA LEU A 33 9.81 -6.37 10.53
C LEU A 33 10.28 -7.52 9.65
N ALA A 34 10.10 -7.43 8.34
CA ALA A 34 10.55 -8.45 7.40
C ALA A 34 12.06 -8.69 7.51
N LYS A 35 12.86 -7.61 7.54
CA LYS A 35 14.31 -7.70 7.76
C LYS A 35 14.66 -8.40 9.08
N ARG A 36 13.95 -8.07 10.17
CA ARG A 36 14.15 -8.69 11.49
C ARG A 36 13.83 -10.18 11.52
N HIS A 37 12.84 -10.62 10.73
CA HIS A 37 12.33 -11.99 10.76
C HIS A 37 12.78 -12.84 9.55
N GLY A 38 13.74 -12.38 8.75
CA GLY A 38 14.30 -13.15 7.62
C GLY A 38 13.42 -13.20 6.37
N TRP A 39 12.48 -12.28 6.21
CA TRP A 39 11.62 -12.14 5.02
C TRP A 39 12.13 -11.04 4.08
N ASP A 40 11.71 -11.07 2.81
CA ASP A 40 12.05 -10.05 1.82
C ASP A 40 11.52 -8.66 2.23
N PRO A 41 12.39 -7.71 2.61
CA PRO A 41 11.97 -6.37 3.01
C PRO A 41 11.32 -5.58 1.88
N ARG A 42 11.69 -5.86 0.63
CA ARG A 42 11.14 -5.15 -0.54
C ARG A 42 9.69 -5.56 -0.77
N ALA A 43 9.39 -6.87 -0.77
CA ALA A 43 8.03 -7.36 -0.86
C ALA A 43 7.16 -6.82 0.29
N ALA A 44 7.67 -6.84 1.52
CA ALA A 44 6.94 -6.31 2.68
C ALA A 44 6.67 -4.80 2.58
N PHE A 45 7.64 -4.02 2.08
CA PHE A 45 7.43 -2.61 1.79
C PHE A 45 6.33 -2.41 0.77
N GLN A 46 6.37 -3.13 -0.35
CA GLN A 46 5.37 -3.01 -1.41
C GLN A 46 3.97 -3.37 -0.91
N ALA A 47 3.84 -4.45 -0.13
CA ALA A 47 2.58 -4.86 0.48
C ALA A 47 2.04 -3.77 1.43
N GLY A 48 2.87 -3.24 2.34
CA GLY A 48 2.46 -2.18 3.25
C GLY A 48 2.07 -0.88 2.54
N LEU A 49 2.69 -0.59 1.39
CA LEU A 49 2.40 0.61 0.62
C LEU A 49 1.02 0.55 -0.06
N VAL A 50 0.59 -0.63 -0.51
CA VAL A 50 -0.67 -0.80 -1.26
C VAL A 50 -1.83 -1.30 -0.42
N HIS A 51 -1.62 -1.68 0.84
CA HIS A 51 -2.64 -2.36 1.65
C HIS A 51 -3.97 -1.60 1.75
N ASP A 52 -3.90 -0.26 1.74
CA ASP A 52 -5.04 0.64 1.86
C ASP A 52 -5.43 1.31 0.52
N CYS A 53 -4.95 0.80 -0.63
CA CYS A 53 -5.14 1.44 -1.95
C CYS A 53 -6.60 1.66 -2.38
N ALA A 54 -7.54 0.88 -1.82
CA ALA A 54 -8.97 1.00 -2.06
C ALA A 54 -9.75 1.63 -0.90
N LYS A 55 -9.07 2.04 0.19
CA LYS A 55 -9.70 2.43 1.45
C LYS A 55 -10.62 3.65 1.33
N GLU A 56 -10.33 4.54 0.39
CA GLU A 56 -11.08 5.78 0.15
C GLU A 56 -12.02 5.69 -1.07
N TRP A 57 -12.27 4.48 -1.60
CA TRP A 57 -13.22 4.32 -2.69
C TRP A 57 -14.66 4.58 -2.23
N PRO A 58 -15.53 5.13 -3.12
CA PRO A 58 -16.95 5.19 -2.85
C PRO A 58 -17.54 3.80 -2.57
N ARG A 59 -18.45 3.72 -1.60
CA ARG A 59 -19.07 2.45 -1.18
C ARG A 59 -19.68 1.67 -2.35
N ALA A 60 -20.37 2.34 -3.27
CA ALA A 60 -20.95 1.70 -4.46
C ALA A 60 -19.88 1.04 -5.35
N LYS A 61 -18.71 1.68 -5.50
CA LYS A 61 -17.57 1.14 -6.25
C LYS A 61 -16.99 -0.09 -5.56
N LEU A 62 -16.85 -0.05 -4.23
CA LEU A 62 -16.38 -1.20 -3.44
C LEU A 62 -17.30 -2.41 -3.59
N ILE A 63 -18.62 -2.21 -3.41
CA ILE A 63 -19.63 -3.26 -3.56
C ILE A 63 -19.53 -3.88 -4.96
N ARG A 64 -19.51 -3.04 -6.00
CA ARG A 64 -19.38 -3.51 -7.40
C ARG A 64 -18.09 -4.29 -7.66
N TYR A 65 -16.98 -3.95 -6.99
CA TYR A 65 -15.70 -4.61 -7.18
C TYR A 65 -15.67 -6.01 -6.55
N VAL A 66 -16.24 -6.16 -5.35
CA VAL A 66 -16.24 -7.43 -4.60
C VAL A 66 -17.28 -8.43 -5.11
N GLN A 67 -18.35 -7.95 -5.74
CA GLN A 67 -19.41 -8.79 -6.31
C GLN A 67 -19.10 -9.32 -7.72
N LYS A 68 -17.96 -8.94 -8.31
CA LYS A 68 -17.47 -9.51 -9.57
C LYS A 68 -16.74 -10.82 -9.32
#